data_AF-C9YWV5-F1
#
_entry.id   AF-C9YWV5-F1
#
_cell.length_a   1.000
_cell.length_b   1.000
_cell.length_c   1.000
_cell.angle_alpha   90.00
_cell.angle_beta   90.00
_cell.angle_gamma   90.00
#
_symmetry.space_group_name_H-M   'P 1'
#
loop_
_entity.id
_entity.type
_entity.pdbx_description
1 polymer ?
#
loop_
_entity_poly.entity_id
_entity_poly.type
_entity_poly.pdbx_seq_one_letter_code
_entity_poly.pdbx_strand_id
1 'polypeptide(L)'
;MRHATEHADIAAVRDVSTAQLESVLRGGPFHVALRAAIAARGLPLQRVQHHLSRHGVKVGVTSLSYWQQGARRPQRPESLRAVRALEEILQLPDESLIRLLVGADEQPGPERPAGRSYRSVVEASGVLERLFDELRMPLDGGVHTVGHHERVRVGARRELLGRESQHIVRAHKDGVDRYVAVHHGDPGCSPERITVRALENCRSGRVRWDRETGVLVAELLFDTRLRGGDTYLFRYGFDDGTAGECTEYVRGFRSTGGQYALQVRFDERALPLRCHRFSQPSAAAPRGGRQILPLSAPHRSVHLVEPRVRTGVVGIGWDWE
;
A
#
# COMPACT_ATOMS: atom_id res chain seq x y z
N MET A 1 -53.19 28.69 -6.47
CA MET A 1 -51.86 29.32 -6.20
C MET A 1 -51.08 28.74 -5.02
N ARG A 2 -51.43 27.56 -4.45
CA ARG A 2 -50.64 26.87 -3.40
C ARG A 2 -49.84 25.66 -3.89
N HIS A 3 -50.19 25.05 -5.03
CA HIS A 3 -49.52 23.85 -5.57
C HIS A 3 -48.21 24.10 -6.33
N ALA A 4 -47.97 25.32 -6.84
CA ALA A 4 -46.73 25.63 -7.57
C ALA A 4 -45.54 25.88 -6.62
N THR A 5 -45.82 26.44 -5.43
CA THR A 5 -44.80 26.74 -4.41
C THR A 5 -44.30 25.47 -3.71
N GLU A 6 -45.17 24.48 -3.51
CA GLU A 6 -44.83 23.20 -2.87
C GLU A 6 -43.94 22.31 -3.76
N HIS A 7 -44.16 22.32 -5.08
CA HIS A 7 -43.26 21.65 -6.02
C HIS A 7 -41.92 22.36 -6.21
N ALA A 8 -41.89 23.69 -6.13
CA ALA A 8 -40.64 24.45 -6.14
C ALA A 8 -39.82 24.21 -4.86
N ASP A 9 -40.45 24.11 -3.70
CA ASP A 9 -39.78 23.78 -2.43
C ASP A 9 -39.27 22.33 -2.39
N ILE A 10 -40.02 21.35 -2.92
CA ILE A 10 -39.57 19.96 -2.99
C ILE A 10 -38.42 19.79 -4.01
N ALA A 11 -38.46 20.52 -5.14
CA ALA A 11 -37.38 20.53 -6.11
C ALA A 11 -36.12 21.20 -5.55
N ALA A 12 -36.26 22.35 -4.87
CA ALA A 12 -35.15 23.05 -4.23
C ALA A 12 -34.51 22.24 -3.09
N VAL A 13 -35.30 21.55 -2.26
CA VAL A 13 -34.80 20.67 -1.21
C VAL A 13 -34.11 19.42 -1.79
N ARG A 14 -34.57 18.90 -2.93
CA ARG A 14 -33.91 17.81 -3.67
C ARG A 14 -32.62 18.25 -4.36
N ASP A 15 -32.56 19.45 -4.91
CA ASP A 15 -31.34 19.99 -5.52
C ASP A 15 -30.28 20.30 -4.47
N VAL A 16 -30.67 20.85 -3.31
CA VAL A 16 -29.76 21.07 -2.17
C VAL A 16 -29.25 19.75 -1.59
N SER A 17 -30.10 18.72 -1.48
CA SER A 17 -29.66 17.41 -0.99
C SER A 17 -28.77 16.67 -1.99
N THR A 18 -28.97 16.88 -3.30
CA THR A 18 -28.12 16.35 -4.36
C THR A 18 -26.76 17.05 -4.39
N ALA A 19 -26.71 18.38 -4.28
CA ALA A 19 -25.47 19.15 -4.19
C ALA A 19 -24.66 18.83 -2.92
N GLN A 20 -25.35 18.62 -1.79
CA GLN A 20 -24.74 18.16 -0.54
C GLN A 20 -24.20 16.73 -0.68
N LEU A 21 -24.93 15.82 -1.34
CA LEU A 21 -24.48 14.47 -1.63
C LEU A 21 -23.23 14.49 -2.53
N GLU A 22 -23.21 15.28 -3.60
CA GLU A 22 -22.05 15.46 -4.48
C GLU A 22 -20.84 16.06 -3.75
N SER A 23 -21.06 16.99 -2.81
CA SER A 23 -19.99 17.55 -1.98
C SER A 23 -19.38 16.48 -1.06
N VAL A 24 -20.22 15.64 -0.45
CA VAL A 24 -19.75 14.56 0.44
C VAL A 24 -19.12 13.42 -0.36
N LEU A 25 -19.60 13.13 -1.57
CA LEU A 25 -19.01 12.15 -2.50
C LEU A 25 -17.66 12.58 -3.08
N ARG A 26 -17.35 13.89 -3.10
CA ARG A 26 -16.08 14.42 -3.60
C ARG A 26 -14.91 14.37 -2.62
N GLY A 27 -15.15 14.32 -1.31
CA GLY A 27 -14.06 14.30 -0.33
C GLY A 27 -14.47 14.06 1.13
N GLY A 28 -15.72 13.68 1.38
CA GLY A 28 -16.21 13.38 2.72
C GLY A 28 -15.80 11.98 3.21
N PRO A 29 -15.84 11.71 4.53
CA PRO A 29 -15.56 10.37 5.04
C PRO A 29 -16.53 9.35 4.46
N PHE A 30 -16.02 8.20 3.98
CA PHE A 30 -16.81 7.12 3.36
C PHE A 30 -18.14 6.78 4.08
N HIS A 31 -18.12 6.70 5.42
CA HIS A 31 -19.32 6.36 6.20
C HIS A 31 -20.41 7.44 6.14
N VAL A 32 -20.02 8.71 6.02
CA VAL A 32 -20.91 9.85 5.84
C VAL A 32 -21.50 9.82 4.43
N ALA A 33 -20.66 9.56 3.41
CA ALA A 33 -21.10 9.44 2.02
C ALA A 33 -22.04 8.25 1.78
N LEU A 34 -21.70 7.08 2.34
CA LEU A 34 -22.55 5.89 2.24
C LEU A 34 -23.90 6.09 2.94
N ARG A 35 -23.92 6.76 4.09
CA ARG A 35 -25.16 7.10 4.80
C ARG A 35 -26.01 8.07 3.98
N ALA A 36 -25.40 9.12 3.42
CA ALA A 36 -26.07 10.10 2.59
C ALA A 36 -26.64 9.46 1.30
N ALA A 37 -25.88 8.60 0.63
CA ALA A 37 -26.31 7.90 -0.58
C ALA A 37 -27.49 6.95 -0.32
N ILE A 38 -27.46 6.18 0.78
CA ILE A 38 -28.58 5.30 1.15
C ILE A 38 -29.83 6.10 1.51
N ALA A 39 -29.68 7.23 2.22
CA ALA A 39 -30.78 8.11 2.55
C ALA A 39 -31.39 8.77 1.30
N ALA A 40 -30.56 9.25 0.37
CA ALA A 40 -31.00 9.84 -0.89
C ALA A 40 -31.76 8.85 -1.78
N ARG A 41 -31.34 7.58 -1.78
CA ARG A 41 -32.02 6.49 -2.52
C ARG A 41 -33.29 5.98 -1.81
N GLY A 42 -33.46 6.27 -0.52
CA GLY A 42 -34.62 5.85 0.27
C GLY A 42 -34.72 4.33 0.48
N LEU A 43 -33.61 3.60 0.40
CA LEU A 43 -33.61 2.14 0.53
C LEU A 43 -33.30 1.69 1.97
N PRO A 44 -34.15 0.84 2.59
CA PRO A 44 -33.81 0.23 3.87
C PRO A 44 -32.65 -0.76 3.70
N LEU A 45 -31.77 -0.88 4.70
CA LEU A 45 -30.55 -1.71 4.62
C LEU A 45 -30.82 -3.17 4.24
N GLN A 46 -31.96 -3.73 4.65
CA GLN A 46 -32.36 -5.08 4.26
C GLN A 46 -32.61 -5.21 2.75
N ARG A 47 -33.20 -4.19 2.11
CA ARG A 47 -33.33 -4.16 0.64
C ARG A 47 -31.99 -4.01 -0.05
N VAL A 48 -31.08 -3.20 0.50
CA VAL A 48 -29.72 -3.05 -0.04
C VAL A 48 -28.97 -4.38 0.01
N GLN A 49 -29.05 -5.10 1.14
CA GLN A 49 -28.44 -6.42 1.31
C GLN A 49 -29.05 -7.49 0.37
N HIS A 50 -30.36 -7.43 0.14
CA HIS A 50 -31.04 -8.31 -0.82
C HIS A 50 -30.54 -8.08 -2.26
N HIS A 51 -30.38 -6.83 -2.68
CA HIS A 51 -29.82 -6.50 -4.01
C HIS A 51 -28.37 -6.95 -4.14
N LEU A 52 -27.53 -6.71 -3.12
CA LEU A 52 -26.14 -7.19 -3.12
C LEU A 52 -26.04 -8.71 -3.27
N SER A 53 -26.93 -9.45 -2.61
CA SER A 53 -26.98 -10.92 -2.73
C SER A 53 -27.36 -11.37 -4.15
N ARG A 54 -28.23 -10.63 -4.85
CA ARG A 54 -28.57 -10.88 -6.26
C ARG A 54 -27.42 -10.57 -7.23
N HIS A 55 -26.53 -9.65 -6.86
CA HIS A 55 -25.26 -9.39 -7.58
C HIS A 55 -24.14 -10.36 -7.21
N GLY A 56 -24.44 -11.46 -6.49
CA GLY A 56 -23.45 -12.48 -6.11
C GLY A 56 -22.52 -12.08 -4.97
N VAL A 57 -22.82 -10.98 -4.26
CA VAL A 57 -21.99 -10.47 -3.16
C VAL A 57 -22.65 -10.76 -1.81
N LYS A 58 -21.99 -11.55 -0.97
CA LYS A 58 -22.48 -11.88 0.38
C LYS A 58 -22.00 -10.87 1.42
N VAL A 59 -22.83 -9.89 1.76
CA VAL A 59 -22.60 -8.95 2.88
C VAL A 59 -23.79 -8.96 3.83
N GLY A 60 -23.55 -9.11 5.13
CA GLY A 60 -24.62 -9.08 6.15
C GLY A 60 -25.08 -7.67 6.49
N VAL A 61 -26.34 -7.53 6.91
CA VAL A 61 -26.94 -6.24 7.33
C VAL A 61 -26.14 -5.56 8.45
N THR A 62 -25.61 -6.34 9.40
CA THR A 62 -24.73 -5.85 10.48
C THR A 62 -23.44 -5.23 9.95
N SER A 63 -22.89 -5.77 8.85
CA SER A 63 -21.67 -5.22 8.23
C SER A 63 -21.96 -3.90 7.52
N LEU A 64 -23.10 -3.78 6.83
CA LEU A 64 -23.54 -2.52 6.23
C LEU A 64 -23.81 -1.44 7.29
N SER A 65 -24.41 -1.82 8.41
CA SER A 65 -24.64 -0.93 9.56
C SER A 65 -23.31 -0.41 10.14
N TYR A 66 -22.33 -1.28 10.35
CA TYR A 66 -20.99 -0.85 10.80
C TYR A 66 -20.25 0.04 9.79
N TRP A 67 -20.52 -0.10 8.49
CA TRP A 67 -19.97 0.77 7.46
C TRP A 67 -20.59 2.17 7.50
N GLN A 68 -21.91 2.30 7.68
CA GLN A 68 -22.58 3.60 7.82
C GLN A 68 -22.22 4.34 9.11
N GLN A 69 -21.87 3.60 10.17
CA GLN A 69 -21.44 4.17 11.45
C GLN A 69 -19.95 4.51 11.49
N GLY A 70 -19.17 4.08 10.49
CA GLY A 70 -17.73 4.28 10.45
C GLY A 70 -16.94 3.35 11.40
N ALA A 71 -17.62 2.45 12.11
CA ALA A 71 -17.02 1.48 13.02
C ALA A 71 -16.16 0.43 12.30
N ARG A 72 -16.43 0.18 11.01
CA ARG A 72 -15.63 -0.70 10.15
C ARG A 72 -15.59 -0.14 8.74
N ARG A 73 -14.44 -0.24 8.06
CA ARG A 73 -14.32 0.13 6.64
C ARG A 73 -14.13 -1.12 5.76
N PRO A 74 -14.76 -1.20 4.58
CA PRO A 74 -14.52 -2.27 3.61
C PRO A 74 -13.07 -2.19 3.09
N GLN A 75 -12.31 -3.28 3.27
CA GLN A 75 -10.89 -3.36 2.89
C GLN A 75 -10.53 -4.61 2.07
N ARG A 76 -11.33 -5.68 2.20
CA ARG A 76 -11.09 -6.95 1.49
C ARG A 76 -11.56 -6.86 0.03
N PRO A 77 -10.97 -7.61 -0.92
CA PRO A 77 -11.41 -7.61 -2.32
C PRO A 77 -12.90 -7.88 -2.49
N GLU A 78 -13.46 -8.81 -1.72
CA GLU A 78 -14.89 -9.12 -1.69
C GLU A 78 -15.73 -7.94 -1.18
N SER A 79 -15.22 -7.18 -0.21
CA SER A 79 -15.90 -5.98 0.33
C SER A 79 -15.79 -4.79 -0.61
N LEU A 80 -14.70 -4.65 -1.37
CA LEU A 80 -14.57 -3.62 -2.40
C LEU A 80 -15.47 -3.93 -3.60
N ARG A 81 -15.60 -5.22 -3.98
CA ARG A 81 -16.61 -5.67 -4.95
C ARG A 81 -18.03 -5.35 -4.46
N ALA A 82 -18.29 -5.49 -3.16
CA ALA A 82 -19.55 -5.06 -2.57
C ALA A 82 -19.79 -3.54 -2.66
N VAL A 83 -18.75 -2.72 -2.51
CA VAL A 83 -18.85 -1.25 -2.63
C VAL A 83 -19.14 -0.83 -4.07
N ARG A 84 -18.54 -1.49 -5.08
CA ARG A 84 -18.89 -1.24 -6.49
C ARG A 84 -20.34 -1.59 -6.81
N ALA A 85 -20.80 -2.75 -6.33
CA ALA A 85 -22.20 -3.12 -6.45
C ALA A 85 -23.14 -2.14 -5.70
N LEU A 86 -22.70 -1.54 -4.59
CA LEU A 86 -23.45 -0.49 -3.89
C LEU A 86 -23.59 0.77 -4.74
N GLU A 87 -22.56 1.20 -5.47
CA GLU A 87 -22.63 2.37 -6.36
C GLU A 87 -23.70 2.18 -7.44
N GLU A 88 -23.75 0.99 -8.06
CA GLU A 88 -24.78 0.61 -9.03
C GLU A 88 -26.19 0.59 -8.42
N ILE A 89 -26.36 -0.06 -7.26
CA ILE A 89 -27.67 -0.18 -6.58
C ILE A 89 -28.19 1.19 -6.11
N LEU A 90 -27.28 2.05 -5.67
CA LEU A 90 -27.58 3.40 -5.18
C LEU A 90 -27.65 4.44 -6.31
N GLN A 91 -27.40 4.04 -7.57
CA GLN A 91 -27.39 4.91 -8.75
C GLN A 91 -26.45 6.09 -8.60
N LEU A 92 -25.27 5.83 -8.04
CA LEU A 92 -24.22 6.84 -7.92
C LEU A 92 -23.34 6.83 -9.18
N PRO A 93 -22.63 7.93 -9.46
CA PRO A 93 -21.58 7.92 -10.48
C PRO A 93 -20.56 6.83 -10.19
N ASP A 94 -20.03 6.20 -11.24
CA ASP A 94 -19.03 5.15 -11.13
C ASP A 94 -17.85 5.61 -10.26
N GLU A 95 -17.44 4.72 -9.35
CA GLU A 95 -16.33 4.93 -8.42
C GLU A 95 -16.51 6.06 -7.39
N SER A 96 -17.70 6.64 -7.22
CA SER A 96 -17.91 7.75 -6.28
C SER A 96 -17.69 7.39 -4.80
N LEU A 97 -18.11 6.21 -4.34
CA LEU A 97 -17.89 5.73 -2.97
C LEU A 97 -16.53 5.04 -2.82
N ILE A 98 -16.08 4.33 -3.85
CA ILE A 98 -14.78 3.66 -3.82
C ILE A 98 -13.64 4.69 -3.84
N ARG A 99 -13.81 5.84 -4.51
CA ARG A 99 -12.85 6.96 -4.46
C ARG A 99 -12.72 7.55 -3.07
N LEU A 100 -13.79 7.59 -2.27
CA LEU A 100 -13.71 8.04 -0.87
C LEU A 100 -13.08 7.02 0.08
N LEU A 101 -13.00 5.76 -0.36
CA LEU A 101 -12.15 4.77 0.28
C LEU A 101 -10.69 4.94 -0.16
N VAL A 102 -10.44 5.63 -1.29
CA VAL A 102 -9.15 5.82 -1.99
C VAL A 102 -8.49 7.20 -1.72
N GLY A 103 -9.26 8.25 -1.43
CA GLY A 103 -8.78 9.63 -1.50
C GLY A 103 -9.56 10.61 -0.62
N ALA A 104 -8.92 11.07 0.43
CA ALA A 104 -9.20 12.33 1.12
C ALA A 104 -7.90 12.73 1.84
N ASP A 105 -6.92 13.22 1.06
CA ASP A 105 -5.85 14.16 1.46
C ASP A 105 -4.87 14.40 0.29
N GLU A 106 -5.39 14.79 -0.87
CA GLU A 106 -4.57 15.37 -1.95
C GLU A 106 -5.01 16.81 -2.19
N GLN A 107 -4.32 17.74 -1.54
CA GLN A 107 -4.14 19.08 -2.12
C GLN A 107 -3.01 18.97 -3.14
N PRO A 108 -3.23 19.35 -4.41
CA PRO A 108 -2.24 19.18 -5.46
C PRO A 108 -1.09 20.20 -5.26
N GLY A 109 0.05 19.71 -4.77
CA GLY A 109 1.34 20.32 -5.07
C GLY A 109 1.80 19.90 -6.47
N PRO A 110 2.77 20.62 -7.07
CA PRO A 110 3.18 20.42 -8.47
C PRO A 110 3.56 18.95 -8.72
N GLU A 111 3.21 18.46 -9.92
CA GLU A 111 3.43 17.09 -10.38
C GLU A 111 4.81 16.57 -9.95
N ARG A 112 4.82 15.80 -8.86
CA ARG A 112 6.03 15.17 -8.35
C ARG A 112 6.38 14.02 -9.30
N PRO A 113 7.66 13.87 -9.70
CA PRO A 113 8.07 12.69 -10.43
C PRO A 113 7.69 11.43 -9.65
N ALA A 114 7.05 10.48 -10.34
CA ALA A 114 6.56 9.25 -9.76
C ALA A 114 7.74 8.41 -9.26
N GLY A 115 8.06 8.50 -7.98
CA GLY A 115 8.89 7.50 -7.30
C GLY A 115 8.15 6.16 -7.17
N ARG A 116 8.75 5.18 -6.51
CA ARG A 116 8.12 3.93 -6.02
C ARG A 116 6.86 4.21 -5.19
N SER A 117 5.76 4.53 -5.86
CA SER A 117 4.48 4.77 -5.21
C SER A 117 3.88 3.46 -4.72
N TYR A 118 3.07 3.51 -3.67
CA TYR A 118 2.28 2.36 -3.22
C TYR A 118 1.56 1.65 -4.38
N ARG A 119 1.10 2.42 -5.37
CA ARG A 119 0.38 1.93 -6.55
C ARG A 119 1.23 0.95 -7.38
N SER A 120 2.53 1.20 -7.55
CA SER A 120 3.42 0.24 -8.23
C SER A 120 3.61 -1.07 -7.42
N VAL A 121 3.58 -0.99 -6.09
CA VAL A 121 3.63 -2.17 -5.20
C VAL A 121 2.36 -3.03 -5.29
N VAL A 122 1.21 -2.43 -5.62
CA VAL A 122 -0.07 -3.15 -5.78
C VAL A 122 -0.35 -3.59 -7.22
N GLU A 123 0.00 -2.78 -8.23
CA GLU A 123 -0.06 -3.19 -9.64
C GLU A 123 0.85 -4.40 -9.92
N ALA A 124 1.97 -4.50 -9.19
CA ALA A 124 2.86 -5.65 -9.23
C ALA A 124 2.32 -6.94 -8.58
N SER A 125 1.13 -6.98 -7.97
CA SER A 125 0.69 -8.18 -7.24
C SER A 125 0.51 -9.40 -8.14
N GLY A 126 -0.09 -9.22 -9.32
CA GLY A 126 -0.30 -10.30 -10.30
C GLY A 126 1.00 -10.77 -10.95
N VAL A 127 1.96 -9.87 -11.14
CA VAL A 127 3.32 -10.23 -11.57
C VAL A 127 4.00 -11.05 -10.49
N LEU A 128 3.90 -10.63 -9.22
CA LEU A 128 4.56 -11.30 -8.13
C LEU A 128 4.04 -12.73 -7.93
N GLU A 129 2.73 -12.96 -8.09
CA GLU A 129 2.15 -14.30 -8.09
C GLU A 129 2.79 -15.19 -9.16
N ARG A 130 2.84 -14.73 -10.41
CA ARG A 130 3.50 -15.46 -11.50
C ARG A 130 4.97 -15.76 -11.21
N LEU A 131 5.71 -14.78 -10.71
CA LEU A 131 7.13 -14.94 -10.39
C LEU A 131 7.36 -15.92 -9.22
N PHE A 132 6.48 -15.95 -8.23
CA PHE A 132 6.53 -16.93 -7.15
C PHE A 132 6.20 -18.34 -7.65
N ASP A 133 5.24 -18.48 -8.56
CA ASP A 133 4.89 -19.75 -9.21
C ASP A 133 6.06 -20.30 -10.05
N GLU A 134 6.76 -19.45 -10.81
CA GLU A 134 7.98 -19.82 -11.54
C GLU A 134 9.09 -20.32 -10.60
N LEU A 135 9.20 -19.73 -9.41
CA LEU A 135 10.10 -20.18 -8.36
C LEU A 135 9.58 -21.41 -7.61
N ARG A 136 8.32 -21.83 -7.85
CA ARG A 136 7.62 -22.90 -7.13
C ARG A 136 7.57 -22.64 -5.63
N MET A 137 7.32 -21.38 -5.24
CA MET A 137 7.32 -20.93 -3.86
C MET A 137 5.94 -20.41 -3.44
N PRO A 138 5.45 -20.76 -2.24
CA PRO A 138 4.25 -20.15 -1.70
C PRO A 138 4.50 -18.67 -1.41
N LEU A 139 3.47 -17.84 -1.59
CA LEU A 139 3.53 -16.38 -1.35
C LEU A 139 3.89 -16.00 0.08
N ASP A 140 3.65 -16.90 1.05
CA ASP A 140 4.01 -16.71 2.46
C ASP A 140 5.49 -17.03 2.77
N GLY A 141 6.20 -17.66 1.83
CA GLY A 141 7.61 -18.04 1.96
C GLY A 141 7.94 -19.00 3.11
N GLY A 142 6.95 -19.51 3.87
CA GLY A 142 7.18 -20.39 5.02
C GLY A 142 7.73 -19.72 6.29
N VAL A 143 7.89 -18.39 6.31
CA VAL A 143 8.47 -17.66 7.46
C VAL A 143 7.67 -16.43 7.87
N HIS A 144 7.79 -16.06 9.15
CA HIS A 144 7.34 -14.77 9.66
C HIS A 144 8.54 -13.91 10.00
N THR A 145 8.51 -12.63 9.62
CA THR A 145 9.54 -11.67 10.01
C THR A 145 9.39 -11.31 11.49
N VAL A 146 10.46 -11.52 12.27
CA VAL A 146 10.58 -11.11 13.68
C VAL A 146 11.27 -9.75 13.78
N GLY A 147 12.30 -9.53 12.97
CA GLY A 147 13.04 -8.28 12.91
C GLY A 147 13.54 -8.01 11.50
N HIS A 148 13.46 -6.76 11.06
CA HIS A 148 13.94 -6.37 9.76
C HIS A 148 14.56 -4.97 9.82
N HIS A 149 15.86 -4.91 9.59
CA HIS A 149 16.60 -3.66 9.43
C HIS A 149 16.90 -3.47 7.94
N GLU A 150 16.48 -2.34 7.39
CA GLU A 150 16.75 -1.95 6.01
C GLU A 150 17.58 -0.67 5.96
N ARG A 151 18.67 -0.69 5.18
CA ARG A 151 19.50 0.47 4.89
C ARG A 151 19.45 0.78 3.41
N VAL A 152 19.06 2.00 3.08
CA VAL A 152 18.86 2.49 1.72
C VAL A 152 19.90 3.56 1.43
N ARG A 153 20.49 3.54 0.23
CA ARG A 153 21.48 4.52 -0.22
C ARG A 153 20.91 5.28 -1.42
N VAL A 154 20.93 6.61 -1.33
CA VAL A 154 20.56 7.53 -2.41
C VAL A 154 21.83 8.22 -2.91
N GLY A 155 22.00 8.28 -4.22
CA GLY A 155 23.22 8.77 -4.89
C GLY A 155 23.21 10.26 -5.20
N ALA A 156 24.32 10.74 -5.75
CA ALA A 156 24.53 12.14 -6.09
C ALA A 156 23.61 12.64 -7.22
N ARG A 157 23.06 11.76 -8.06
CA ARG A 157 22.04 12.10 -9.07
C ARG A 157 20.62 11.93 -8.52
N ARG A 158 20.48 11.88 -7.19
CA ARG A 158 19.22 11.65 -6.47
C ARG A 158 18.58 10.29 -6.79
N GLU A 159 19.34 9.36 -7.36
CA GLU A 159 18.87 8.02 -7.70
C GLU A 159 18.92 7.09 -6.48
N LEU A 160 18.08 6.05 -6.45
CA LEU A 160 18.38 4.92 -5.58
C LEU A 160 19.72 4.32 -6.05
N LEU A 161 20.65 4.00 -5.14
CA LEU A 161 21.84 3.21 -5.47
C LEU A 161 21.67 1.75 -5.09
N GLY A 162 20.91 1.51 -4.02
CA GLY A 162 20.63 0.18 -3.56
C GLY A 162 20.13 0.16 -2.12
N ARG A 163 19.84 -1.05 -1.67
CA ARG A 163 19.41 -1.34 -0.30
C ARG A 163 20.09 -2.59 0.24
N GLU A 164 20.21 -2.64 1.55
CA GLU A 164 20.61 -3.83 2.30
C GLU A 164 19.57 -4.14 3.36
N SER A 165 19.22 -5.41 3.48
CA SER A 165 18.27 -5.93 4.44
C SER A 165 18.96 -6.94 5.34
N GLN A 166 18.85 -6.74 6.65
CA GLN A 166 19.13 -7.74 7.66
C GLN A 166 17.80 -8.24 8.22
N HIS A 167 17.56 -9.54 8.11
CA HIS A 167 16.32 -10.19 8.48
C HIS A 167 16.57 -11.15 9.64
N ILE A 168 15.66 -11.12 10.61
CA ILE A 168 15.44 -12.19 11.57
C ILE A 168 14.05 -12.74 11.24
N VAL A 169 14.00 -14.00 10.85
CA VAL A 169 12.75 -14.69 10.50
C VAL A 169 12.52 -15.87 11.45
N ARG A 170 11.27 -16.28 11.58
CA ARG A 170 10.86 -17.49 12.27
C ARG A 170 10.12 -18.40 11.30
N ALA A 171 10.57 -19.63 11.14
CA ALA A 171 9.85 -20.62 10.34
C ALA A 171 8.54 -20.98 11.04
N HIS A 172 7.42 -21.03 10.31
CA HIS A 172 6.13 -21.46 10.84
C HIS A 172 5.75 -22.89 10.41
N LYS A 173 6.62 -23.53 9.61
CA LYS A 173 6.51 -24.93 9.18
C LYS A 173 7.90 -25.54 9.06
N ASP A 174 7.95 -26.86 9.02
CA ASP A 174 9.19 -27.61 8.83
C ASP A 174 9.70 -27.54 7.39
N GLY A 175 11.01 -27.66 7.23
CA GLY A 175 11.67 -27.83 5.93
C GLY A 175 11.91 -26.52 5.18
N VAL A 176 11.79 -25.36 5.84
CA VAL A 176 12.10 -24.08 5.22
C VAL A 176 13.61 -23.97 5.00
N ASP A 177 14.02 -23.84 3.75
CA ASP A 177 15.42 -23.82 3.33
C ASP A 177 15.80 -22.56 2.54
N ARG A 178 14.87 -21.61 2.39
CA ARG A 178 15.08 -20.40 1.60
C ARG A 178 14.12 -19.28 1.95
N TYR A 179 14.47 -18.08 1.49
CA TYR A 179 13.65 -16.88 1.50
C TYR A 179 13.55 -16.28 0.09
N VAL A 180 12.42 -15.68 -0.26
CA VAL A 180 12.27 -14.96 -1.54
C VAL A 180 12.32 -13.46 -1.26
N ALA A 181 13.42 -12.83 -1.67
CA ALA A 181 13.60 -11.38 -1.58
C ALA A 181 12.97 -10.70 -2.80
N VAL A 182 12.11 -9.72 -2.55
CA VAL A 182 11.40 -8.96 -3.60
C VAL A 182 11.92 -7.54 -3.63
N HIS A 183 12.32 -7.07 -4.81
CA HIS A 183 12.71 -5.69 -5.10
C HIS A 183 11.82 -5.13 -6.21
N HIS A 184 11.28 -3.94 -6.01
CA HIS A 184 10.55 -3.20 -7.05
C HIS A 184 11.42 -2.01 -7.39
N GLY A 185 11.92 -1.86 -8.62
CA GLY A 185 12.66 -0.66 -9.00
C GLY A 185 11.78 0.58 -9.09
N ASP A 186 12.40 1.77 -9.15
CA ASP A 186 11.66 3.01 -9.46
C ASP A 186 11.23 3.01 -10.94
N PRO A 187 10.21 3.80 -11.32
CA PRO A 187 9.79 3.91 -12.70
C PRO A 187 10.96 4.20 -13.65
N GLY A 188 11.02 3.46 -14.76
CA GLY A 188 12.13 3.53 -15.72
C GLY A 188 13.38 2.74 -15.32
N CYS A 189 13.35 1.97 -14.22
CA CYS A 189 14.44 1.06 -13.88
C CYS A 189 14.68 -0.02 -14.96
N SER A 190 15.87 -0.59 -14.94
CA SER A 190 16.24 -1.75 -15.78
C SER A 190 16.48 -2.96 -14.86
N PRO A 191 15.46 -3.77 -14.56
CA PRO A 191 15.58 -4.86 -13.58
C PRO A 191 16.64 -5.90 -13.97
N GLU A 192 16.93 -6.08 -15.26
CA GLU A 192 18.00 -6.95 -15.76
C GLU A 192 19.42 -6.49 -15.38
N ARG A 193 19.58 -5.21 -15.00
CA ARG A 193 20.86 -4.62 -14.56
C ARG A 193 20.96 -4.54 -13.03
N ILE A 194 19.93 -4.94 -12.30
CA ILE A 194 19.91 -4.93 -10.84
C ILE A 194 20.73 -6.12 -10.34
N THR A 195 21.69 -5.85 -9.44
CA THR A 195 22.54 -6.89 -8.87
C THR A 195 21.99 -7.33 -7.51
N VAL A 196 21.80 -8.64 -7.34
CA VAL A 196 21.43 -9.26 -6.06
C VAL A 196 22.71 -9.62 -5.30
N ARG A 197 22.82 -9.18 -4.04
CA ARG A 197 23.93 -9.53 -3.15
C ARG A 197 23.44 -10.41 -2.02
N ALA A 198 23.84 -11.68 -1.98
CA ALA A 198 23.74 -12.49 -0.76
C ALA A 198 24.94 -12.16 0.14
N LEU A 199 24.69 -11.67 1.36
CA LEU A 199 25.74 -11.07 2.20
C LEU A 199 26.10 -11.98 3.38
N GLU A 200 25.12 -12.40 4.17
CA GLU A 200 25.36 -13.25 5.34
C GLU A 200 24.30 -14.34 5.45
N ASN A 201 24.73 -15.55 5.81
CA ASN A 201 23.88 -16.72 6.08
C ASN A 201 22.87 -17.02 4.95
N CYS A 202 23.21 -16.70 3.71
CA CYS A 202 22.41 -17.09 2.56
C CYS A 202 23.27 -17.10 1.30
N ARG A 203 22.78 -17.79 0.26
CA ARG A 203 23.34 -17.76 -1.08
C ARG A 203 22.26 -17.43 -2.09
N SER A 204 22.62 -16.69 -3.13
CA SER A 204 21.69 -16.40 -4.22
C SER A 204 21.36 -17.68 -4.99
N GLY A 205 20.06 -17.94 -5.13
CA GLY A 205 19.51 -18.99 -5.99
C GLY A 205 19.04 -18.41 -7.32
N ARG A 206 17.84 -18.81 -7.76
CA ARG A 206 17.26 -18.27 -9.00
C ARG A 206 16.84 -16.81 -8.81
N VAL A 207 17.06 -16.01 -9.85
CA VAL A 207 16.56 -14.65 -9.96
C VAL A 207 15.57 -14.60 -11.12
N ARG A 208 14.44 -13.93 -10.91
CA ARG A 208 13.43 -13.65 -11.95
C ARG A 208 13.03 -12.20 -11.88
N TRP A 209 12.62 -11.64 -12.99
CA TRP A 209 12.22 -10.25 -13.08
C TRP A 209 11.19 -10.05 -14.17
N ASP A 210 10.49 -8.93 -14.10
CA ASP A 210 9.50 -8.48 -15.06
C ASP A 210 9.85 -7.06 -15.50
N ARG A 211 10.10 -6.85 -16.79
CA ARG A 211 10.56 -5.57 -17.34
C ARG A 211 9.48 -4.50 -17.27
N GLU A 212 8.22 -4.87 -17.47
CA GLU A 212 7.10 -3.92 -17.54
C GLU A 212 6.86 -3.27 -16.17
N THR A 213 6.91 -4.06 -15.10
CA THR A 213 6.66 -3.58 -13.74
C THR A 213 7.93 -3.25 -12.94
N GLY A 214 9.12 -3.57 -13.46
CA GLY A 214 10.38 -3.33 -12.75
C GLY A 214 10.57 -4.22 -11.52
N VAL A 215 9.78 -5.30 -11.39
CA VAL A 215 9.83 -6.25 -10.28
C VAL A 215 10.98 -7.21 -10.49
N LEU A 216 11.75 -7.47 -9.44
CA LEU A 216 12.74 -8.52 -9.37
C LEU A 216 12.52 -9.35 -8.10
N VAL A 217 12.54 -10.67 -8.24
CA VAL A 217 12.54 -11.63 -7.14
C VAL A 217 13.81 -12.46 -7.16
N ALA A 218 14.37 -12.72 -5.98
CA ALA A 218 15.57 -13.52 -5.82
C ALA A 218 15.37 -14.56 -4.72
N GLU A 219 15.68 -15.81 -5.03
CA GLU A 219 15.83 -16.83 -4.00
C GLU A 219 17.11 -16.58 -3.20
N LEU A 220 16.98 -16.65 -1.89
CA LEU A 220 18.07 -16.66 -0.93
C LEU A 220 18.01 -18.00 -0.21
N LEU A 221 18.89 -18.90 -0.61
CA LEU A 221 18.97 -20.25 -0.06
C LEU A 221 19.69 -20.19 1.29
N PHE A 222 19.10 -20.82 2.29
CA PHE A 222 19.72 -21.09 3.58
C PHE A 222 20.54 -22.37 3.45
N ASP A 223 21.74 -22.41 4.02
CA ASP A 223 22.56 -23.63 4.05
C ASP A 223 22.12 -24.62 5.15
N THR A 224 20.85 -24.50 5.56
CA THR A 224 20.19 -25.34 6.57
C THR A 224 18.69 -25.43 6.30
N ARG A 225 18.05 -26.45 6.85
CA ARG A 225 16.59 -26.60 6.85
C ARG A 225 16.05 -26.30 8.23
N LEU A 226 15.22 -25.25 8.31
CA LEU A 226 14.59 -24.81 9.54
C LEU A 226 13.37 -25.69 9.88
N ARG A 227 13.17 -25.93 11.18
CA ARG A 227 11.95 -26.52 11.73
C ARG A 227 10.98 -25.43 12.16
N GLY A 228 9.71 -25.78 12.31
CA GLY A 228 8.69 -24.89 12.86
C GLY A 228 9.11 -24.32 14.21
N GLY A 229 9.16 -22.99 14.31
CA GLY A 229 9.60 -22.26 15.50
C GLY A 229 11.04 -21.77 15.45
N ASP A 230 11.90 -22.36 14.61
CA ASP A 230 13.31 -21.97 14.50
C ASP A 230 13.43 -20.52 13.99
N THR A 231 14.41 -19.81 14.54
CA THR A 231 14.75 -18.46 14.09
C THR A 231 16.01 -18.48 13.24
N TYR A 232 16.06 -17.65 12.21
CA TYR A 232 17.21 -17.54 11.32
C TYR A 232 17.53 -16.07 11.01
N LEU A 233 18.81 -15.72 11.08
CA LEU A 233 19.32 -14.39 10.78
C LEU A 233 20.13 -14.42 9.51
N PHE A 234 19.83 -13.55 8.55
CA PHE A 234 20.54 -13.44 7.28
C PHE A 234 20.56 -12.01 6.75
N ARG A 235 21.48 -11.72 5.82
CA ARG A 235 21.60 -10.43 5.15
C ARG A 235 21.67 -10.56 3.64
N TYR A 236 21.01 -9.65 2.95
CA TYR A 236 21.05 -9.52 1.50
C TYR A 236 20.95 -8.05 1.07
N GLY A 237 21.21 -7.78 -0.20
CA GLY A 237 21.03 -6.45 -0.78
C GLY A 237 20.71 -6.47 -2.26
N PHE A 238 20.28 -5.32 -2.75
CA PHE A 238 20.10 -5.03 -4.17
C PHE A 238 20.89 -3.77 -4.51
N ASP A 239 21.66 -3.79 -5.59
CA ASP A 239 22.18 -2.58 -6.23
C ASP A 239 21.29 -2.25 -7.41
N ASP A 240 20.65 -1.08 -7.34
CA ASP A 240 19.68 -0.59 -8.31
C ASP A 240 19.91 0.89 -8.50
N GLY A 241 20.91 1.22 -9.33
CA GLY A 241 21.26 2.58 -9.78
C GLY A 241 20.71 2.91 -11.17
N THR A 242 19.66 2.19 -11.58
CA THR A 242 19.22 2.13 -12.99
C THR A 242 18.13 3.14 -13.32
N ALA A 243 17.37 3.59 -12.32
CA ALA A 243 16.29 4.54 -12.47
C ALA A 243 16.77 6.00 -12.36
N GLY A 244 15.82 6.92 -12.51
CA GLY A 244 16.02 8.36 -12.35
C GLY A 244 15.98 8.83 -10.90
N GLU A 245 15.56 10.09 -10.72
CA GLU A 245 15.38 10.70 -9.40
C GLU A 245 14.38 9.91 -8.55
N CYS A 246 14.79 9.60 -7.31
CA CYS A 246 13.98 8.97 -6.30
C CYS A 246 13.57 10.01 -5.26
N THR A 247 12.28 10.06 -4.91
CA THR A 247 11.70 11.00 -3.93
C THR A 247 11.17 10.28 -2.69
N GLU A 248 11.17 8.96 -2.69
CA GLU A 248 10.69 8.16 -1.58
C GLU A 248 11.20 6.73 -1.59
N TYR A 249 11.25 6.13 -0.40
CA TYR A 249 11.45 4.70 -0.25
C TYR A 249 10.29 4.10 0.53
N VAL A 250 9.65 3.08 -0.04
CA VAL A 250 8.52 2.36 0.55
C VAL A 250 8.85 0.90 0.82
N ARG A 251 8.32 0.39 1.93
CA ARG A 251 8.33 -1.04 2.25
C ARG A 251 6.92 -1.54 2.49
N GLY A 252 6.52 -2.53 1.69
CA GLY A 252 5.26 -3.25 1.88
C GLY A 252 5.36 -4.39 2.89
N PHE A 253 4.31 -4.52 3.71
CA PHE A 253 4.13 -5.58 4.69
C PHE A 253 2.80 -6.29 4.46
N ARG A 254 2.88 -7.59 4.22
CA ARG A 254 1.73 -8.49 3.99
C ARG A 254 1.21 -9.15 5.26
N SER A 255 2.04 -9.16 6.30
CA SER A 255 1.72 -9.70 7.63
C SER A 255 2.00 -8.66 8.71
N THR A 256 1.28 -8.77 9.82
CA THR A 256 1.54 -7.96 11.01
C THR A 256 2.57 -8.64 11.91
N GLY A 257 3.22 -7.85 12.76
CA GLY A 257 4.19 -8.34 13.72
C GLY A 257 5.64 -8.18 13.28
N GLY A 258 6.55 -8.38 14.25
CA GLY A 258 7.96 -8.07 14.10
C GLY A 258 8.27 -6.57 14.17
N GLN A 259 9.55 -6.27 14.39
CA GLN A 259 10.08 -4.91 14.39
C GLN A 259 10.64 -4.57 13.00
N TYR A 260 10.44 -3.34 12.55
CA TYR A 260 11.07 -2.82 11.34
C TYR A 260 11.84 -1.54 11.63
N ALA A 261 13.05 -1.44 11.10
CA ALA A 261 13.86 -0.24 11.11
C ALA A 261 14.27 0.09 9.68
N LEU A 262 14.04 1.33 9.26
CA LEU A 262 14.45 1.85 7.96
C LEU A 262 15.40 3.02 8.18
N GLN A 263 16.57 2.95 7.57
CA GLN A 263 17.50 4.07 7.48
C GLN A 263 17.73 4.41 6.00
N VAL A 264 17.56 5.69 5.66
CA VAL A 264 17.90 6.23 4.33
C VAL A 264 19.11 7.12 4.50
N ARG A 265 20.16 6.86 3.72
CA ARG A 265 21.38 7.66 3.68
C ARG A 265 21.53 8.33 2.31
N PHE A 266 21.82 9.61 2.33
CA PHE A 266 21.98 10.46 1.17
C PHE A 266 23.46 10.74 0.88
N ASP A 267 23.75 11.00 -0.40
CA ASP A 267 25.03 11.53 -0.83
C ASP A 267 25.22 12.98 -0.33
N GLU A 268 26.47 13.42 -0.12
CA GLU A 268 26.72 14.83 0.29
C GLU A 268 26.29 15.86 -0.75
N ARG A 269 26.28 15.49 -2.03
CA ARG A 269 25.95 16.38 -3.13
C ARG A 269 24.44 16.46 -3.39
N ALA A 270 23.66 15.61 -2.72
CA ALA A 270 22.22 15.51 -2.88
C ALA A 270 21.54 15.32 -1.52
N LEU A 271 21.49 16.39 -0.73
CA LEU A 271 20.78 16.40 0.55
C LEU A 271 19.34 16.90 0.35
N PRO A 272 18.33 16.23 0.91
CA PRO A 272 16.94 16.68 0.83
C PRO A 272 16.70 17.89 1.73
N LEU A 273 15.81 18.79 1.30
CA LEU A 273 15.36 19.92 2.13
C LEU A 273 14.48 19.46 3.27
N ARG A 274 13.63 18.45 3.02
CA ARG A 274 12.70 17.92 4.01
C ARG A 274 12.53 16.43 3.85
N CYS A 275 12.60 15.71 4.96
CA CYS A 275 12.22 14.30 5.03
C CYS A 275 10.97 14.15 5.88
N HIS A 276 10.11 13.19 5.53
CA HIS A 276 8.94 12.86 6.32
C HIS A 276 8.68 11.35 6.28
N ARG A 277 8.29 10.78 7.42
CA ARG A 277 7.75 9.42 7.41
C ARG A 277 6.34 9.46 6.84
N PHE A 278 5.89 8.35 6.29
CA PHE A 278 4.48 8.11 6.03
C PHE A 278 4.15 6.64 6.19
N SER A 279 2.86 6.36 6.35
CA SER A 279 2.32 5.02 6.38
C SER A 279 1.03 4.98 5.57
N GLN A 280 0.81 3.89 4.84
CA GLN A 280 -0.40 3.72 4.06
C GLN A 280 -0.93 2.30 4.30
N PRO A 281 -2.00 2.13 5.08
CA PRO A 281 -2.53 0.82 5.44
C PRO A 281 -2.95 -0.05 4.25
N SER A 282 -3.33 0.56 3.12
CA SER A 282 -3.75 -0.12 1.89
C SER A 282 -3.64 0.80 0.67
N ALA A 283 -3.83 0.28 -0.55
CA ALA A 283 -3.75 1.06 -1.81
C ALA A 283 -4.70 2.21 -1.87
N ALA A 284 -5.86 1.97 -1.30
CA ALA A 284 -6.92 2.92 -1.19
C ALA A 284 -6.73 3.84 0.03
N ALA A 285 -6.02 3.44 1.09
CA ALA A 285 -5.90 4.35 2.22
C ALA A 285 -5.09 5.61 1.82
N PRO A 286 -5.49 6.82 2.24
CA PRO A 286 -4.64 7.99 2.09
C PRO A 286 -3.35 7.79 2.89
N ARG A 287 -2.27 8.44 2.45
CA ARG A 287 -1.01 8.44 3.18
C ARG A 287 -1.18 9.18 4.50
N GLY A 288 -1.10 8.44 5.60
CA GLY A 288 -1.18 8.99 6.95
C GLY A 288 0.20 9.13 7.59
N GLY A 289 0.25 9.86 8.71
CA GLY A 289 1.41 9.89 9.59
C GLY A 289 2.60 10.71 9.05
N ARG A 290 2.33 11.81 8.33
CA ARG A 290 3.35 12.73 7.78
C ARG A 290 4.05 13.51 8.88
N GLN A 291 4.95 12.86 9.59
CA GLN A 291 5.82 13.47 10.60
C GLN A 291 7.17 13.80 9.97
N ILE A 292 7.65 15.03 10.20
CA ILE A 292 8.99 15.46 9.75
C ILE A 292 10.04 14.59 10.45
N LEU A 293 11.00 14.09 9.67
CA LEU A 293 12.18 13.41 10.18
C LEU A 293 13.39 14.34 10.08
N PRO A 294 14.07 14.65 11.20
CA PRO A 294 15.26 15.48 11.15
C PRO A 294 16.39 14.73 10.45
N LEU A 295 16.99 15.36 9.43
CA LEU A 295 18.18 14.86 8.77
C LEU A 295 19.38 15.01 9.72
N SER A 296 20.06 13.90 10.02
CA SER A 296 21.33 13.97 10.74
C SER A 296 22.41 14.52 9.81
N ALA A 297 22.82 15.78 9.97
CA ALA A 297 23.79 16.42 9.08
C ALA A 297 25.15 15.68 8.99
N PRO A 298 25.79 15.25 10.10
CA PRO A 298 27.07 14.54 10.02
C PRO A 298 26.98 13.18 9.34
N HIS A 299 25.83 12.51 9.47
CA HIS A 299 25.63 11.14 8.96
C HIS A 299 24.83 11.09 7.65
N ARG A 300 24.29 12.24 7.21
CA ARG A 300 23.46 12.42 6.01
C ARG A 300 22.34 11.39 5.94
N SER A 301 21.70 11.11 7.07
CA SER A 301 20.72 10.03 7.17
C SER A 301 19.51 10.39 7.99
N VAL A 302 18.38 9.80 7.61
CA VAL A 302 17.14 9.78 8.38
C VAL A 302 16.75 8.34 8.65
N HIS A 303 15.98 8.11 9.70
CA HIS A 303 15.47 6.78 9.99
C HIS A 303 14.07 6.84 10.58
N LEU A 304 13.39 5.70 10.52
CA LEU A 304 12.21 5.42 11.31
C LEU A 304 12.29 4.01 11.88
N VAL A 305 11.56 3.79 12.97
CA VAL A 305 11.39 2.47 13.57
C VAL A 305 9.90 2.24 13.78
N GLU A 306 9.41 1.09 13.34
CA GLU A 306 8.10 0.55 13.67
C GLU A 306 8.31 -0.60 14.67
N PRO A 307 8.05 -0.37 15.98
CA PRO A 307 8.24 -1.39 17.01
C PRO A 307 7.39 -2.64 16.78
N ARG A 308 6.25 -2.45 16.10
CA ARG A 308 5.37 -3.53 15.65
C ARG A 308 4.76 -3.16 14.31
N VAL A 309 5.17 -3.89 13.28
CA VAL A 309 4.68 -3.69 11.91
C VAL A 309 3.19 -4.02 11.80
N ARG A 310 2.49 -3.22 10.98
CA ARG A 310 1.12 -3.47 10.52
C ARG A 310 1.12 -3.75 9.02
N THR A 311 0.06 -4.38 8.53
CA THR A 311 -0.17 -4.55 7.09
C THR A 311 -0.29 -3.19 6.40
N GLY A 312 0.21 -3.09 5.17
CA GLY A 312 0.25 -1.85 4.39
C GLY A 312 1.68 -1.53 3.97
N VAL A 313 1.98 -0.25 3.73
CA VAL A 313 3.35 0.22 3.56
C VAL A 313 3.74 1.19 4.66
N VAL A 314 5.03 1.24 4.93
CA VAL A 314 5.67 2.35 5.62
C VAL A 314 6.80 2.87 4.75
N GLY A 315 7.09 4.15 4.83
CA GLY A 315 8.12 4.74 4.00
C GLY A 315 8.64 6.05 4.55
N ILE A 316 9.71 6.53 3.90
CA ILE A 316 10.24 7.87 4.07
C ILE A 316 10.17 8.53 2.71
N GLY A 317 9.49 9.67 2.65
CA GLY A 317 9.48 10.56 1.50
C GLY A 317 10.37 11.76 1.78
N TRP A 318 10.92 12.33 0.72
CA TRP A 318 11.74 13.52 0.82
C TRP A 318 11.48 14.47 -0.35
N ASP A 319 11.64 15.77 -0.06
CA ASP A 319 11.54 16.85 -1.03
C ASP A 319 12.95 17.37 -1.30
N TRP A 320 13.32 17.46 -2.57
CA TRP A 320 14.63 17.98 -3.02
C TRP A 320 14.65 19.51 -3.14
N GLU A 321 13.48 20.11 -3.33
CA GLU A 321 13.21 21.53 -3.58
C GLU A 321 11.99 22.00 -2.77
#